data_AF-A0A2D6VKU7-F1
#
_entry.id   AF-A0A2D6VKU7-F1
#
_cell.length_a   1.000
_cell.length_b   1.000
_cell.length_c   1.000
_cell.angle_alpha   90.00
_cell.angle_beta   90.00
_cell.angle_gamma   90.00
#
_symmetry.space_group_name_H-M   'P 1'
#
loop_
_entity.id
_entity.type
_entity.pdbx_description
1 polymer ?
#
loop_
_entity_poly.entity_id
_entity_poly.type
_entity_poly.pdbx_seq_one_letter_code
_entity_poly.pdbx_strand_id
1 'polypeptide(L)'
;MKLLLSLTLLSLVCANLTFASSIIEVSGGIYSSPPYYSFSQDGLDLDIHETGSDSLTVGETYTFKRLGNATSHPFYISGTNITITGDGSSSLGIFSSQTFTLTINPEFDPSIDTISYFCTAHAVMNGNFRVSNVSTDPKIANSDLFITGNASW
;
A
#
# COMPACT_ATOMS: atom_id res chain seq x y z
N MET A 1 -22.94 58.00 -5.46
CA MET A 1 -22.03 57.02 -6.08
C MET A 1 -20.80 56.84 -5.20
N LYS A 2 -20.71 55.74 -4.44
CA LYS A 2 -19.44 55.15 -4.02
C LYS A 2 -19.65 53.64 -3.97
N LEU A 3 -18.80 52.98 -4.75
CA LEU A 3 -18.82 51.59 -5.17
C LEU A 3 -18.81 50.65 -3.95
N LEU A 4 -19.75 49.70 -3.93
CA LEU A 4 -19.63 48.47 -3.15
C LEU A 4 -18.52 47.63 -3.79
N LEU A 5 -17.34 47.56 -3.16
CA LEU A 5 -16.30 46.62 -3.54
C LEU A 5 -16.69 45.26 -2.96
N SER A 6 -17.33 44.43 -3.79
CA SER A 6 -17.64 43.03 -3.50
C SER A 6 -16.32 42.26 -3.34
N LEU A 7 -16.03 41.81 -2.14
CA LEU A 7 -14.89 40.95 -1.84
C LEU A 7 -15.30 39.51 -2.14
N THR A 8 -15.04 39.04 -3.36
CA THR A 8 -15.27 37.63 -3.71
C THR A 8 -14.25 36.77 -2.98
N LEU A 9 -14.76 35.96 -2.05
CA LEU A 9 -14.05 34.90 -1.36
C LEU A 9 -13.51 33.89 -2.40
N LEU A 10 -12.21 33.93 -2.66
CA LEU A 10 -11.55 32.87 -3.41
C LEU A 10 -11.39 31.69 -2.46
N SER A 11 -12.41 30.80 -2.40
CA SER A 11 -12.26 29.53 -1.71
C SER A 11 -11.23 28.70 -2.47
N LEU A 12 -9.99 28.73 -2.00
CA LEU A 12 -8.98 27.77 -2.43
C LEU A 12 -9.42 26.43 -1.86
N VAL A 13 -10.14 25.66 -2.67
CA VAL A 13 -10.32 24.23 -2.42
C VAL A 13 -8.93 23.64 -2.59
N CYS A 14 -8.19 23.48 -1.49
CA CYS A 14 -7.07 22.57 -1.45
C CYS A 14 -7.66 21.17 -1.66
N ALA A 15 -7.80 20.78 -2.93
CA ALA A 15 -7.92 19.38 -3.24
C ALA A 15 -6.63 18.74 -2.74
N ASN A 16 -6.73 17.98 -1.65
CA ASN A 16 -5.69 17.05 -1.23
C ASN A 16 -5.57 16.00 -2.34
N LEU A 17 -4.81 16.31 -3.40
CA LEU A 17 -4.32 15.30 -4.32
C LEU A 17 -3.17 14.58 -3.62
N THR A 18 -3.50 13.71 -2.68
CA THR A 18 -2.61 12.64 -2.25
C THR A 18 -2.74 11.52 -3.27
N PHE A 19 -1.95 11.55 -4.33
CA PHE A 19 -1.57 10.30 -4.96
C PHE A 19 -0.53 9.68 -4.04
N ALA A 20 -0.97 8.92 -3.03
CA ALA A 20 -0.09 7.93 -2.44
C ALA A 20 0.31 7.00 -3.59
N SER A 21 1.60 6.96 -3.92
CA SER A 21 2.12 6.08 -4.96
C SER A 21 1.69 4.67 -4.64
N SER A 22 0.89 4.01 -5.49
CA SER A 22 0.49 2.62 -5.26
C SER A 22 1.60 1.63 -5.61
N ILE A 23 2.82 2.09 -5.89
CA ILE A 23 3.93 1.27 -6.35
C ILE A 23 4.76 0.80 -5.16
N ILE A 24 4.79 -0.52 -4.97
CA ILE A 24 5.65 -1.19 -4.00
C ILE A 24 6.84 -1.80 -4.74
N GLU A 25 8.04 -1.40 -4.34
CA GLU A 25 9.30 -1.95 -4.80
C GLU A 25 9.68 -3.18 -3.97
N VAL A 26 10.00 -4.27 -4.65
CA VAL A 26 10.38 -5.54 -4.03
C VAL A 26 11.85 -5.80 -4.27
N SER A 27 12.62 -5.96 -3.19
CA SER A 27 14.05 -6.27 -3.25
C SER A 27 14.38 -7.56 -4.02
N GLY A 28 15.66 -7.75 -4.35
CA GLY A 28 16.19 -8.95 -4.99
C GLY A 28 16.03 -10.24 -4.19
N GLY A 29 15.60 -10.14 -2.94
CA GLY A 29 15.41 -11.24 -2.01
C GLY A 29 16.69 -11.82 -1.44
N ILE A 30 16.58 -12.51 -0.31
CA ILE A 30 17.66 -13.23 0.36
C ILE A 30 17.17 -14.62 0.78
N TYR A 31 17.88 -15.67 0.39
CA TYR A 31 17.47 -17.05 0.72
C TYR A 31 17.79 -17.45 2.17
N SER A 32 18.79 -16.82 2.81
CA SER A 32 19.37 -17.32 4.06
C SER A 32 18.50 -17.12 5.29
N SER A 33 17.62 -16.12 5.31
CA SER A 33 16.80 -15.80 6.49
C SER A 33 15.59 -14.93 6.15
N PRO A 34 14.44 -15.11 6.83
CA PRO A 34 13.31 -14.19 6.72
C PRO A 34 13.63 -12.81 7.34
N PRO A 35 12.95 -11.73 6.92
CA PRO A 35 11.92 -11.70 5.89
C PRO A 35 12.55 -11.67 4.49
N TYR A 36 12.33 -12.73 3.71
CA TYR A 36 13.10 -13.06 2.50
C TYR A 36 13.10 -11.98 1.41
N TYR A 37 12.21 -11.00 1.50
CA TYR A 37 12.17 -9.80 0.68
C TYR A 37 11.95 -8.59 1.60
N SER A 38 12.64 -7.48 1.37
CA SER A 38 12.21 -6.16 1.84
C SER A 38 11.35 -5.45 0.79
N PHE A 39 10.49 -4.55 1.28
CA PHE A 39 9.59 -3.73 0.49
C PHE A 39 9.88 -2.24 0.72
N SER A 40 9.73 -1.44 -0.32
CA SER A 40 9.84 0.02 -0.23
C SER A 40 8.78 0.72 -1.07
N GLN A 41 8.44 1.94 -0.69
CA GLN A 41 7.51 2.80 -1.40
C GLN A 41 8.06 4.21 -1.40
N ASP A 42 8.20 4.80 -2.59
CA ASP A 42 8.79 6.13 -2.81
C ASP A 42 10.17 6.32 -2.13
N GLY A 43 10.98 5.26 -2.12
CA GLY A 43 12.32 5.26 -1.53
C GLY A 43 12.37 5.13 -0.01
N LEU A 44 11.23 4.92 0.64
CA LEU A 44 11.14 4.63 2.08
C LEU A 44 10.88 3.14 2.31
N ASP A 45 11.46 2.59 3.37
CA ASP A 45 11.20 1.22 3.78
C ASP A 45 9.73 1.06 4.21
N LEU A 46 9.12 -0.04 3.79
CA LEU A 46 7.72 -0.37 4.04
C LEU A 46 7.65 -1.73 4.77
N ASP A 47 7.24 -1.72 6.04
CA ASP A 47 7.22 -2.91 6.90
C ASP A 47 5.84 -3.58 6.90
N ILE A 48 5.45 -4.10 5.73
CA ILE A 48 4.14 -4.76 5.48
C ILE A 48 4.17 -6.27 5.73
N HIS A 49 5.20 -6.80 6.39
CA HIS A 49 5.23 -8.20 6.82
C HIS A 49 4.10 -8.48 7.82
N GLU A 50 3.69 -9.74 7.97
CA GLU A 50 2.58 -10.15 8.87
C GLU A 50 2.64 -9.53 10.28
N THR A 51 3.84 -9.45 10.86
CA THR A 51 4.09 -8.85 12.19
C THR A 51 4.64 -7.44 12.12
N GLY A 52 4.66 -6.84 10.94
CA GLY A 52 5.20 -5.52 10.66
C GLY A 52 4.29 -4.40 11.13
N SER A 53 4.84 -3.18 11.11
CA SER A 53 4.17 -1.96 11.56
C SER A 53 3.21 -1.36 10.53
N ASP A 54 3.45 -1.61 9.25
CA ASP A 54 2.61 -1.14 8.13
C ASP A 54 1.65 -2.25 7.66
N SER A 55 0.74 -1.90 6.75
CA SER A 55 -0.25 -2.85 6.24
C SER A 55 -0.71 -2.50 4.83
N LEU A 56 -0.97 -3.52 4.04
CA LEU A 56 -1.80 -3.37 2.86
C LEU A 56 -3.24 -3.14 3.31
N THR A 57 -3.97 -2.33 2.56
CA THR A 57 -5.33 -1.91 2.93
C THR A 57 -6.38 -2.61 2.07
N VAL A 58 -7.42 -3.14 2.70
CA VAL A 58 -8.58 -3.74 2.02
C VAL A 58 -9.26 -2.72 1.10
N GLY A 59 -9.63 -3.13 -0.11
CA GLY A 59 -10.24 -2.28 -1.14
C GLY A 59 -9.23 -1.53 -2.00
N GLU A 60 -7.94 -1.53 -1.64
CA GLU A 60 -6.90 -0.81 -2.37
C GLU A 60 -6.21 -1.65 -3.44
N THR A 61 -5.54 -0.95 -4.36
CA THR A 61 -4.79 -1.53 -5.47
C THR A 61 -3.32 -1.10 -5.39
N TYR A 62 -2.41 -2.08 -5.52
CA TYR A 62 -0.96 -1.89 -5.42
C TYR A 62 -0.26 -2.49 -6.64
N THR A 63 0.69 -1.78 -7.22
CA THR A 63 1.58 -2.30 -8.27
C THR A 63 2.90 -2.73 -7.66
N PHE A 64 3.25 -4.00 -7.77
CA PHE A 64 4.53 -4.54 -7.34
C PHE A 64 5.51 -4.53 -8.51
N LYS A 65 6.71 -3.98 -8.28
CA LYS A 65 7.81 -3.98 -9.24
C LYS A 65 9.12 -4.42 -8.58
N ARG A 66 10.09 -4.93 -9.35
CA ARG A 66 11.41 -5.27 -8.81
C ARG A 66 12.24 -4.01 -8.57
N LEU A 67 12.76 -3.87 -7.36
CA LEU A 67 13.73 -2.82 -7.03
C LEU A 67 14.98 -3.00 -7.88
N GLY A 68 15.38 -1.94 -8.58
CA GLY A 68 16.59 -1.95 -9.41
C GLY A 68 16.61 -3.01 -10.53
N ASN A 69 15.45 -3.45 -11.02
CA ASN A 69 15.32 -4.54 -11.99
C ASN A 69 15.98 -5.85 -11.53
N ALA A 70 15.87 -6.19 -10.25
CA ALA A 70 16.46 -7.41 -9.71
C ALA A 70 16.00 -8.68 -10.46
N THR A 71 16.96 -9.51 -10.84
CA THR A 71 16.74 -10.78 -11.54
C THR A 71 16.84 -12.02 -10.64
N SER A 72 17.33 -11.85 -9.42
CA SER A 72 17.36 -12.90 -8.40
C SER A 72 15.99 -13.08 -7.75
N HIS A 73 15.76 -14.30 -7.25
CA HIS A 73 14.59 -14.72 -6.47
C HIS A 73 13.27 -14.15 -7.02
N PRO A 74 12.73 -14.71 -8.12
CA PRO A 74 11.52 -14.18 -8.74
C PRO A 74 10.37 -14.21 -7.73
N PHE A 75 9.65 -13.09 -7.65
CA PHE A 75 8.68 -12.81 -6.60
C PHE A 75 7.26 -12.98 -7.12
N TYR A 76 6.38 -13.59 -6.33
CA TYR A 76 4.95 -13.64 -6.64
C TYR A 76 4.11 -13.67 -5.37
N ILE A 77 2.80 -13.55 -5.55
CA ILE A 77 1.80 -13.58 -4.47
C ILE A 77 0.64 -14.51 -4.80
N SER A 78 -0.01 -14.97 -3.75
CA SER A 78 -1.26 -15.72 -3.78
C SER A 78 -2.12 -15.36 -2.58
N GLY A 79 -3.43 -15.49 -2.72
CA GLY A 79 -4.37 -15.25 -1.63
C GLY A 79 -5.80 -15.48 -2.07
N THR A 80 -6.72 -15.30 -1.13
CA THR A 80 -8.17 -15.30 -1.36
C THR A 80 -8.68 -13.87 -1.48
N ASN A 81 -9.82 -13.67 -2.15
CA ASN A 81 -10.45 -12.35 -2.30
C ASN A 81 -9.49 -11.26 -2.82
N ILE A 82 -8.61 -11.65 -3.76
CA ILE A 82 -7.71 -10.75 -4.45
C ILE A 82 -7.83 -10.93 -5.96
N THR A 83 -7.45 -9.89 -6.70
CA THR A 83 -7.27 -9.95 -8.14
C THR A 83 -5.82 -9.60 -8.48
N ILE A 84 -5.17 -10.39 -9.33
CA ILE A 84 -3.80 -10.14 -9.81
C ILE A 84 -3.84 -10.00 -11.33
N THR A 85 -3.22 -8.94 -11.85
CA THR A 85 -3.08 -8.68 -13.29
C THR A 85 -1.67 -8.20 -13.62
N GLY A 86 -1.21 -8.39 -14.86
CA GLY A 86 0.12 -7.98 -15.30
C GLY A 86 1.05 -9.16 -15.56
N ASP A 87 2.35 -8.94 -15.35
CA ASP A 87 3.40 -9.91 -15.63
C ASP A 87 3.50 -11.02 -14.57
N GLY A 88 4.29 -12.03 -14.88
CA GLY A 88 4.59 -13.12 -13.98
C GLY A 88 3.43 -14.10 -13.80
N SER A 89 3.67 -15.12 -12.97
CA SER A 89 2.68 -16.13 -12.62
C SER A 89 3.11 -16.81 -11.33
N SER A 90 2.25 -17.66 -10.76
CA SER A 90 2.62 -18.50 -9.62
C SER A 90 3.76 -19.49 -9.91
N SER A 91 4.07 -19.74 -11.18
CA SER A 91 5.18 -20.62 -11.60
C SER A 91 6.46 -19.87 -11.98
N LEU A 92 6.36 -18.61 -12.41
CA LEU A 92 7.51 -17.85 -12.91
C LEU A 92 7.89 -16.65 -12.04
N GLY A 93 6.90 -16.03 -11.37
CA GLY A 93 7.07 -14.79 -10.64
C GLY A 93 7.44 -13.63 -11.55
N ILE A 94 7.65 -12.45 -10.96
CA ILE A 94 8.22 -11.29 -11.64
C ILE A 94 9.74 -11.21 -11.40
N PHE A 95 10.47 -10.80 -12.43
CA PHE A 95 11.91 -10.53 -12.40
C PHE A 95 12.26 -9.40 -13.39
N SER A 96 13.43 -8.77 -13.24
CA SER A 96 13.85 -7.64 -14.10
C SER A 96 12.82 -6.49 -14.06
N SER A 97 12.45 -5.92 -15.20
CA SER A 97 11.51 -4.81 -15.32
C SER A 97 10.03 -5.21 -15.22
N GLN A 98 9.73 -6.48 -14.89
CA GLN A 98 8.36 -6.97 -14.83
C GLN A 98 7.60 -6.44 -13.62
N THR A 99 6.29 -6.26 -13.80
CA THR A 99 5.39 -5.75 -12.76
C THR A 99 4.06 -6.46 -12.79
N PHE A 100 3.42 -6.59 -11.63
CA PHE A 100 2.01 -6.96 -11.57
C PHE A 100 1.27 -6.03 -10.62
N THR A 101 -0.05 -5.98 -10.78
CA THR A 101 -0.96 -5.24 -9.91
C THR A 101 -1.78 -6.22 -9.09
N LEU A 102 -1.81 -5.99 -7.78
CA LEU A 102 -2.67 -6.62 -6.79
C LEU A 102 -3.83 -5.68 -6.47
N THR A 103 -5.05 -6.16 -6.57
CA THR A 103 -6.24 -5.52 -5.99
C THR A 103 -6.74 -6.40 -4.84
N ILE A 104 -6.89 -5.82 -3.65
CA ILE A 104 -7.50 -6.48 -2.51
C ILE A 104 -8.99 -6.18 -2.55
N ASN A 105 -9.81 -7.19 -2.79
CA ASN A 105 -11.23 -6.97 -3.01
C ASN A 105 -11.91 -6.47 -1.70
N PRO A 106 -12.98 -5.68 -1.78
CA PRO A 106 -13.70 -5.19 -0.59
C PRO A 106 -14.25 -6.29 0.32
N GLU A 107 -14.43 -7.50 -0.21
CA GLU A 107 -14.89 -8.68 0.54
C GLU A 107 -13.76 -9.38 1.32
N PHE A 108 -12.50 -8.94 1.18
CA PHE A 108 -11.39 -9.48 1.95
C PHE A 108 -11.57 -9.22 3.44
N ASP A 109 -11.56 -10.29 4.24
CA ASP A 109 -11.66 -10.22 5.70
C ASP A 109 -10.32 -10.60 6.34
N PRO A 110 -9.56 -9.65 6.89
CA PRO A 110 -8.26 -9.92 7.50
C PRO A 110 -8.26 -10.90 8.69
N SER A 111 -9.43 -11.30 9.19
CA SER A 111 -9.54 -12.33 10.24
C SER A 111 -9.57 -13.77 9.70
N ILE A 112 -9.83 -13.96 8.41
CA ILE A 112 -9.94 -15.28 7.77
C ILE A 112 -9.18 -15.42 6.45
N ASP A 113 -9.03 -14.33 5.70
CA ASP A 113 -8.31 -14.29 4.44
C ASP A 113 -6.82 -14.03 4.68
N THR A 114 -5.99 -14.46 3.75
CA THR A 114 -4.54 -14.26 3.82
C THR A 114 -3.98 -13.96 2.43
N ILE A 115 -3.01 -13.05 2.39
CA ILE A 115 -2.18 -12.81 1.21
C ILE A 115 -0.76 -13.24 1.56
N SER A 116 -0.25 -14.23 0.85
CA SER A 116 1.11 -14.74 1.00
C SER A 116 1.95 -14.34 -0.21
N TYR A 117 3.21 -13.99 0.04
CA TYR A 117 4.23 -13.80 -0.98
C TYR A 117 5.23 -14.95 -0.96
N PHE A 118 5.86 -15.22 -2.11
CA PHE A 118 6.82 -16.30 -2.22
C PHE A 118 7.82 -16.11 -3.37
N CYS A 119 8.94 -16.82 -3.28
CA CYS A 119 9.83 -17.08 -4.41
C CYS A 119 9.33 -18.26 -5.22
N THR A 120 9.17 -18.08 -6.53
CA THR A 120 8.77 -19.19 -7.43
C THR A 120 9.89 -20.21 -7.65
N ALA A 121 11.15 -19.82 -7.41
CA ALA A 121 12.31 -20.70 -7.55
C ALA A 121 12.69 -21.45 -6.26
N HIS A 122 12.28 -20.95 -5.08
CA HIS A 122 12.68 -21.51 -3.78
C HIS A 122 11.50 -21.57 -2.83
N ALA A 123 10.96 -22.77 -2.61
CA ALA A 123 9.74 -22.98 -1.82
C ALA A 123 9.83 -22.44 -0.37
N VAL A 124 11.04 -22.39 0.20
CA VAL A 124 11.26 -21.90 1.58
C VAL A 124 11.12 -20.38 1.71
N MET A 125 11.29 -19.64 0.62
CA MET A 125 11.23 -18.18 0.62
C MET A 125 9.78 -17.73 0.49
N ASN A 126 9.00 -17.88 1.55
CA ASN A 126 7.60 -17.46 1.61
C ASN A 126 7.31 -16.70 2.91
N GLY A 127 6.23 -15.92 2.91
CA GLY A 127 5.73 -15.22 4.08
C GLY A 127 4.36 -14.60 3.81
N ASN A 128 3.76 -14.01 4.84
CA ASN A 128 2.46 -13.37 4.74
C ASN A 128 2.60 -11.84 4.81
N PHE A 129 1.69 -11.15 4.14
CA PHE A 129 1.50 -9.71 4.31
C PHE A 129 0.58 -9.42 5.49
N ARG A 130 0.85 -8.32 6.18
CA ARG A 130 -0.14 -7.71 7.07
C ARG A 130 -1.15 -6.95 6.23
N VAL A 131 -2.42 -7.27 6.41
CA VAL A 131 -3.55 -6.63 5.74
C VAL A 131 -4.49 -6.07 6.79
N SER A 132 -4.98 -4.86 6.61
CA SER A 132 -5.93 -4.22 7.51
C SER A 132 -7.07 -3.58 6.74
N ASN A 133 -8.22 -3.46 7.39
CA ASN A 133 -9.26 -2.56 6.91
C ASN A 133 -8.76 -1.10 6.99
N VAL A 134 -9.29 -0.23 6.13
CA VAL A 134 -9.20 1.22 6.35
C VAL A 134 -9.74 1.47 7.76
N SER A 135 -9.00 2.18 8.62
CA SER A 135 -9.57 2.61 9.89
C SER A 135 -10.78 3.49 9.58
N THR A 136 -11.98 2.96 9.79
CA THR A 136 -13.22 3.72 9.69
C THR A 136 -13.50 4.49 10.98
N ASP A 137 -12.54 4.65 11.91
CA ASP A 137 -12.76 5.39 13.14
C ASP A 137 -13.12 6.86 12.83
N PRO A 138 -14.39 7.27 13.03
CA PRO A 138 -14.82 8.63 12.75
C PRO A 138 -14.15 9.67 13.67
N LYS A 139 -13.43 9.21 14.72
CA LYS A 139 -12.75 10.10 15.67
C LYS A 139 -11.43 10.67 15.16
N ILE A 140 -10.80 10.04 14.15
CA ILE A 140 -9.55 10.56 13.56
C ILE A 140 -9.81 11.36 12.28
N ALA A 141 -10.90 11.09 11.55
CA ALA A 141 -11.29 11.88 10.39
C ALA A 141 -11.77 13.31 10.72
N ASN A 142 -12.01 13.63 12.00
CA ASN A 142 -12.51 14.93 12.46
C ASN A 142 -11.57 15.65 13.46
N SER A 143 -10.36 15.13 13.74
CA SER A 143 -9.47 15.75 14.73
C SER A 143 -8.74 17.01 14.24
N ASP A 144 -8.84 17.35 12.96
CA ASP A 144 -8.26 18.57 12.38
C ASP A 144 -9.14 19.82 12.50
N LEU A 145 -10.26 19.76 13.24
CA LEU A 145 -11.15 20.90 13.43
C LEU A 145 -11.56 21.16 14.89
N PHE A 146 -10.58 21.31 15.79
CA PHE A 146 -10.81 22.01 17.07
C PHE A 146 -9.62 22.91 17.44
N ILE A 147 -9.43 23.98 16.67
CA ILE A 147 -8.96 25.25 17.25
C ILE A 147 -10.15 26.19 17.32
N THR A 148 -10.86 26.16 18.43
CA THR A 148 -11.46 27.38 18.98
C THR A 148 -11.12 27.43 20.46
N GLY A 149 -10.18 28.32 20.78
CA GLY A 149 -9.86 28.65 22.16
C GLY A 149 -11.12 29.09 22.87
N ASN A 150 -11.41 28.48 24.01
CA ASN A 150 -12.49 28.94 24.86
C ASN A 150 -12.02 30.20 25.59
N ALA A 151 -12.55 31.34 25.13
CA ALA A 151 -12.46 32.61 25.82
C ALA A 151 -13.27 32.57 27.11
N SER A 152 -12.70 33.20 28.13
CA SER A 152 -13.28 33.57 29.41
C SER A 152 -14.63 34.29 29.33
N TRP A 153 -15.57 33.89 30.19
CA TRP A 153 -16.52 34.76 30.89
C TRP A 153 -16.73 34.21 32.31
#